data_AF-A0AB37HFR5-F1
#
_entry.id   AF-A0AB37HFR5-F1
#
_cell.length_a   1.000
_cell.length_b   1.000
_cell.length_c   1.000
_cell.angle_alpha   90.00
_cell.angle_beta   90.00
_cell.angle_gamma   90.00
#
_symmetry.space_group_name_H-M   'P 1'
#
loop_
_entity.id
_entity.type
_entity.pdbx_description
1 polymer ?
#
loop_
_entity_poly.entity_id
_entity_poly.type
_entity_poly.pdbx_seq_one_letter_code
_entity_poly.pdbx_strand_id
1 'polypeptide(L)'
;MAIPFAIGSINVNSQNTNATISIGQNQLPGWAAHRKTNNGQGIQAGLFLNTANGTVIIDTDLLDGQMNNANITPSAQGQTV
;
A
#
# COMPACT_ATOMS: atom_id res chain seq x y z
N MET A 1 12.51 14.37 -31.94
CA MET A 1 11.05 14.45 -32.11
C MET A 1 10.43 13.44 -31.15
N ALA A 2 9.67 13.88 -30.15
CA ALA A 2 8.94 12.97 -29.27
C ALA A 2 7.61 12.61 -29.94
N ILE A 3 7.33 11.32 -30.11
CA ILE A 3 6.04 10.87 -30.61
C ILE A 3 5.10 10.81 -29.40
N PRO A 4 3.98 11.54 -29.38
CA PRO A 4 3.01 11.44 -28.30
C PRO A 4 2.38 10.04 -28.33
N PHE A 5 2.67 9.24 -27.31
CA PHE A 5 1.98 7.99 -27.03
C PHE A 5 0.88 8.28 -26.01
N ALA A 6 -0.37 8.17 -26.43
CA ALA A 6 -1.50 8.20 -25.53
C ALA A 6 -1.64 6.81 -24.91
N ILE A 7 -1.45 6.71 -23.60
CA ILE A 7 -1.93 5.57 -22.83
C ILE A 7 -3.47 5.68 -22.88
N GLY A 8 -4.17 4.62 -23.26
CA GLY A 8 -5.64 4.58 -23.18
C GLY A 8 -6.13 4.90 -21.76
N SER A 9 -7.45 4.99 -21.56
CA SER A 9 -8.02 5.29 -20.24
C SER A 9 -7.45 4.35 -19.17
N ILE A 10 -6.82 4.92 -18.13
CA ILE A 10 -6.36 4.16 -16.96
C ILE A 10 -7.58 3.96 -16.07
N ASN A 11 -8.14 2.75 -16.10
CA ASN A 11 -9.23 2.38 -15.21
C ASN A 11 -8.68 1.55 -14.06
N VAL A 12 -8.78 2.10 -12.84
CA VAL A 12 -8.39 1.42 -11.61
C VAL A 12 -9.65 1.10 -10.82
N ASN A 13 -10.03 -0.18 -10.81
CA ASN A 13 -11.25 -0.63 -10.15
C ASN A 13 -11.12 -0.71 -8.62
N SER A 14 -9.91 -0.91 -8.10
CA SER A 14 -9.64 -0.88 -6.67
C SER A 14 -8.15 -0.71 -6.38
N GLN A 15 -7.84 0.02 -5.31
CA GLN A 15 -6.54 0.03 -4.65
C GLN A 15 -6.79 -0.27 -3.17
N ASN A 16 -5.94 -1.11 -2.58
CA ASN A 16 -5.99 -1.39 -1.15
C ASN A 16 -4.73 -0.86 -0.46
N THR A 17 -4.63 -1.01 0.86
CA THR A 17 -3.60 -0.37 1.69
C THR A 17 -2.18 -0.49 1.13
N ASN A 18 -1.45 0.63 1.17
CA ASN A 18 -0.11 0.79 0.61
C ASN A 18 -0.04 0.64 -0.92
N ALA A 19 -0.87 1.39 -1.65
CA ALA A 19 -0.88 1.41 -3.10
C ALA A 19 -0.63 2.81 -3.66
N THR A 20 0.05 2.87 -4.81
CA THR A 20 0.22 4.09 -5.62
C THR A 20 0.01 3.73 -7.07
N ILE A 21 -0.58 4.67 -7.83
CA ILE A 21 -0.52 4.68 -9.29
C ILE A 21 0.47 5.78 -9.67
N SER A 22 1.53 5.45 -10.40
CA SER A 22 2.53 6.41 -10.85
C SER A 22 2.75 6.28 -12.36
N ILE A 23 2.82 7.42 -13.06
CA ILE A 23 2.94 7.52 -14.52
C ILE A 23 4.09 8.46 -14.85
N GLY A 24 4.93 8.11 -15.82
CA GLY A 24 6.13 8.87 -16.17
C GLY A 24 7.31 8.58 -15.23
N GLN A 25 8.27 9.50 -15.18
CA GLN A 25 9.46 9.36 -14.33
C GLN A 25 9.09 9.67 -12.88
N ASN A 26 9.09 8.64 -12.03
CA ASN A 26 8.71 8.75 -10.63
C ASN A 26 9.81 8.18 -9.72
N GLN A 27 10.17 8.95 -8.69
CA GLN A 27 11.01 8.48 -7.60
C GLN A 27 10.16 8.50 -6.32
N LEU A 28 10.03 7.34 -5.68
CA LEU A 28 9.30 7.16 -4.42
C LEU A 28 10.26 6.64 -3.31
N PRO A 29 11.41 7.31 -3.09
CA PRO A 29 12.37 6.88 -2.09
C PRO A 29 11.75 7.07 -0.70
N GLY A 30 11.83 6.05 0.14
CA GLY A 30 11.20 6.11 1.46
C GLY A 30 9.70 5.89 1.48
N TRP A 31 9.10 5.52 0.34
CA TRP A 31 7.73 5.04 0.39
C TRP A 31 7.67 3.70 1.14
N ALA A 32 7.08 3.75 2.33
CA ALA A 32 6.78 2.60 3.14
C ALA A 32 5.38 2.77 3.74
N ALA A 33 4.72 1.66 4.01
CA ALA A 33 3.58 1.62 4.91
C ALA A 33 3.87 0.60 5.98
N HIS A 34 3.61 1.00 7.22
CA HIS A 34 3.68 0.11 8.36
C HIS A 34 2.28 0.02 8.95
N ARG A 35 1.83 -1.21 9.18
CA ARG A 35 0.53 -1.46 9.79
C ARG A 35 0.62 -2.75 10.58
N LYS A 36 0.24 -2.69 11.86
CA LYS A 36 -0.23 -3.87 12.56
C LYS A 36 -1.75 -3.89 12.49
N THR A 37 -2.34 -5.05 12.25
CA THR A 37 -3.78 -5.18 12.20
C THR A 37 -4.20 -6.53 12.77
N ASN A 38 -5.11 -6.48 13.74
CA ASN A 38 -5.74 -7.63 14.35
C ASN A 38 -7.12 -7.77 13.72
N ASN A 39 -7.19 -8.46 12.58
CA ASN A 39 -8.40 -8.49 11.78
C ASN A 39 -9.15 -9.80 12.03
N GLY A 40 -10.14 -9.77 12.92
CA GLY A 40 -10.93 -10.94 13.32
C GLY A 40 -11.49 -11.70 12.12
N GLN A 41 -12.60 -11.21 11.57
CA GLN A 41 -13.25 -11.82 10.40
C GLN A 41 -12.69 -11.30 9.06
N GLY A 42 -11.47 -10.75 9.07
CA GLY A 42 -10.80 -10.28 7.87
C GLY A 42 -11.51 -9.10 7.17
N ILE A 43 -11.18 -8.91 5.89
CA ILE A 43 -11.86 -7.97 4.99
C ILE A 43 -12.75 -8.79 4.07
N GLN A 44 -14.05 -8.50 4.07
CA GLN A 44 -15.03 -9.15 3.19
C GLN A 44 -15.35 -8.19 2.03
N ALA A 45 -15.12 -8.64 0.80
CA ALA A 45 -15.31 -7.84 -0.41
C ALA A 45 -16.13 -8.61 -1.45
N GLY A 46 -17.06 -7.91 -2.11
CA GLY A 46 -18.05 -8.51 -3.02
C GLY A 46 -19.32 -8.97 -2.30
N LEU A 47 -20.10 -9.86 -2.93
CA LEU A 47 -21.27 -10.45 -2.30
C LEU A 47 -20.82 -11.52 -1.30
N PHE A 48 -21.05 -11.28 0.00
CA PHE A 48 -20.73 -12.23 1.05
C PHE A 48 -21.91 -12.39 2.01
N LEU A 49 -22.06 -13.60 2.55
CA LEU A 49 -22.97 -13.89 3.66
C LEU A 49 -22.15 -14.54 4.76
N ASN A 50 -22.09 -13.88 5.92
CA ASN A 50 -21.33 -14.36 7.06
C ASN A 50 -22.28 -14.55 8.25
N THR A 51 -22.51 -15.80 8.68
CA THR A 51 -23.48 -16.12 9.76
C THR A 51 -22.88 -17.04 10.82
N ALA A 52 -23.14 -16.72 12.10
CA ALA A 52 -22.70 -17.50 13.27
C ALA A 52 -21.16 -17.56 13.49
N ASN A 53 -20.46 -16.45 13.28
CA ASN A 53 -19.00 -16.38 13.42
C ASN A 53 -18.62 -15.54 14.63
N GLY A 54 -17.71 -16.04 15.46
CA GLY A 54 -17.09 -15.31 16.56
C GLY A 54 -15.61 -15.14 16.33
N THR A 55 -15.04 -14.03 16.78
CA THR A 55 -13.58 -13.81 16.76
C THR A 55 -13.13 -13.28 18.09
N VAL A 56 -12.21 -14.01 18.70
CA VAL A 56 -11.49 -13.58 19.89
C VAL A 56 -10.05 -13.42 19.45
N ILE A 57 -9.53 -12.20 19.57
CA ILE A 57 -8.12 -11.90 19.32
C ILE A 57 -7.53 -11.47 20.64
N ILE A 58 -6.54 -12.23 21.09
CA ILE A 58 -5.75 -11.96 22.29
C ILE A 58 -4.36 -11.61 21.79
N ASP A 59 -3.98 -10.35 21.97
CA ASP A 59 -2.68 -9.81 21.61
C ASP A 59 -1.98 -9.41 22.91
N THR A 60 -1.07 -10.26 23.39
CA THR A 60 -0.45 -10.14 24.72
C THR A 60 0.97 -9.59 24.64
N ASP A 61 1.26 -8.72 23.68
CA ASP A 61 2.54 -8.02 23.66
C ASP A 61 2.53 -6.78 24.58
N LEU A 62 3.70 -6.48 25.19
CA LEU A 62 3.89 -5.29 26.05
C LEU A 62 4.09 -4.02 25.23
N LEU A 63 4.59 -4.16 24.00
CA LEU A 63 4.86 -3.08 23.05
C LEU A 63 4.25 -3.46 21.70
N ASP A 64 3.15 -2.79 21.36
CA ASP A 64 2.46 -2.96 20.10
C ASP A 64 3.14 -2.11 18.99
N GLY A 65 3.56 -2.75 17.89
CA GLY A 65 3.91 -2.05 16.67
C GLY A 65 5.10 -1.09 16.78
N GLN A 66 6.29 -1.60 17.14
CA GLN A 66 7.53 -0.85 16.98
C GLN A 66 7.84 -0.63 15.48
N MET A 67 7.16 0.34 14.88
CA MET A 67 7.38 0.78 13.51
C MET A 67 8.63 1.65 13.48
N ASN A 68 9.79 1.01 13.40
CA ASN A 68 11.05 1.72 13.19
C ASN A 68 11.20 2.03 11.69
N ASN A 69 11.07 3.30 11.31
CA ASN A 69 11.38 3.79 9.97
C ASN A 69 12.73 4.51 9.94
N ALA A 70 13.79 3.86 10.42
CA ALA A 70 15.17 4.32 10.23
C ALA A 70 15.59 4.07 8.77
N ASN A 71 15.03 4.85 7.85
CA ASN A 71 15.34 4.74 6.43
C ASN A 71 16.14 5.97 5.98
N ILE A 72 17.37 5.74 5.50
CA ILE A 72 18.10 6.74 4.71
C ILE A 72 17.62 6.53 3.27
N THR A 73 16.90 7.51 2.72
CA THR A 73 16.22 7.36 1.43
C THR A 73 16.85 8.27 0.39
N PRO A 74 18.09 7.99 -0.05
CA PRO A 74 18.76 8.81 -1.04
C PRO A 74 17.99 8.73 -2.36
N SER A 75 17.67 9.90 -2.93
CA SER A 75 17.21 10.01 -4.30
C SER A 75 18.38 10.38 -5.19
N ALA A 76 18.60 9.63 -6.26
CA ALA A 76 19.54 10.01 -7.30
C ALA A 76 18.75 10.69 -8.41
N GLN A 77 18.61 12.02 -8.36
CA GLN A 77 18.31 12.78 -9.56
C GLN A 77 19.60 12.89 -10.38
N GLY A 78 19.97 11.79 -11.03
CA GLY A 78 20.85 11.86 -12.20
C GLY A 78 20.03 12.37 -13.37
N GLN A 79 19.75 13.67 -13.42
CA GLN A 79 19.23 14.30 -14.62
C GLN A 79 20.40 14.36 -15.62
N THR A 80 20.60 13.27 -16.38
CA THR A 80 21.45 13.32 -17.56
C THR A 80 20.78 14.22 -18.58
N VAL A 81 21.52 15.28 -18.94
CA VAL A 81 21.23 16.36 -19.89
C VAL A 81 20.46 15.89 -21.13
#